data_AF-A0A822BV66-F1
#
_entry.id   AF-A0A822BV66-F1
#
_cell.length_a   1.000
_cell.length_b   1.000
_cell.length_c   1.000
_cell.angle_alpha   90.00
_cell.angle_beta   90.00
_cell.angle_gamma   90.00
#
_symmetry.space_group_name_H-M   'P 1'
#
loop_
_entity.id
_entity.type
_entity.pdbx_description
1 polymer ?
#
loop_
_entity_poly.entity_id
_entity_poly.type
_entity_poly.pdbx_seq_one_letter_code
_entity_poly.pdbx_strand_id
1 'polypeptide(L)'
;MESKHPLRDHYNDLSWIHKKVKKINNKIKIKHDKKLKFLKNQLEYQTSFNIVNKNQHDNKNIYVENHSDKMFSEQQLKVLEKGLKYVPTPKSIDLVDIITNVETSLNSIPKIVKQTAISEITEFIQKWRTPKCRNLTKIEEKLLKELRSIKDIVIVPADKGGRIVILNKDDYIFKIEQKLKDTKIYTEVTDPTNNIKSALSNFTQKLFQQQKITQGQQKYLTSIDNIPTVRGQPKLHKIDKSMRLITCSRDTIISPISQLAFSLIKELRKTIKSNIINTKNFVEIISKIKLDSNDNLASLDISDMFNNVPVTRAIDIAIYRIEQSTAFNNSLFTKSDVKQMILISLNNSFIRFNGKFYRQKSGLPM
;
A
#
# COMPACT_ATOMS: atom_id res chain seq x y z
N MET A 1 0.48 -38.70 18.58
CA MET A 1 -0.83 -38.32 18.00
C MET A 1 -0.57 -37.28 16.91
N GLU A 2 -0.54 -37.73 15.67
CA GLU A 2 -0.34 -36.86 14.49
C GLU A 2 -1.53 -35.91 14.35
N SER A 3 -1.25 -34.61 14.38
CA SER A 3 -2.25 -33.58 14.12
C SER A 3 -2.69 -33.67 12.67
N LYS A 4 -3.86 -34.28 12.42
CA LYS A 4 -4.56 -34.21 11.15
C LYS A 4 -4.91 -32.74 10.85
N HIS A 5 -4.00 -32.05 10.16
CA HIS A 5 -4.30 -30.75 9.56
C HIS A 5 -5.22 -30.97 8.35
N PRO A 6 -6.38 -30.32 8.26
CA PRO A 6 -7.15 -30.32 7.02
C PRO A 6 -6.44 -29.38 6.06
N LEU A 7 -5.48 -29.93 5.30
CA LEU A 7 -5.09 -29.35 4.02
C LEU A 7 -6.38 -29.21 3.22
N ARG A 8 -6.81 -27.96 2.97
CA ARG A 8 -7.83 -27.69 1.95
C ARG A 8 -7.36 -28.43 0.71
N ASP A 9 -8.17 -29.35 0.22
CA ASP A 9 -7.87 -29.99 -1.06
C ASP A 9 -7.81 -28.89 -2.12
N HIS A 10 -6.58 -28.56 -2.53
CA HIS A 10 -6.30 -27.52 -3.51
C HIS A 10 -6.86 -27.90 -4.89
N TYR A 11 -7.37 -29.12 -5.07
CA TYR A 11 -8.05 -29.56 -6.28
C TYR A 11 -9.14 -28.58 -6.74
N ASN A 12 -9.96 -28.06 -5.84
CA ASN A 12 -11.01 -27.08 -6.20
C ASN A 12 -10.45 -25.71 -6.60
N ASP A 13 -9.29 -25.33 -6.05
CA ASP A 13 -8.56 -24.10 -6.42
C ASP A 13 -7.86 -24.27 -7.77
N LEU A 14 -7.17 -25.38 -7.96
CA LEU A 14 -6.52 -25.75 -9.22
C LEU A 14 -7.53 -25.93 -10.34
N SER A 15 -8.66 -26.61 -10.11
CA SER A 15 -9.74 -26.79 -11.09
C SER A 15 -10.34 -25.45 -11.54
N TRP A 16 -10.55 -24.51 -10.60
CA TRP A 16 -10.99 -23.15 -10.92
C TRP A 16 -9.94 -22.37 -11.73
N ILE A 17 -8.67 -22.46 -11.34
CA ILE A 17 -7.54 -21.87 -12.09
C ILE A 17 -7.50 -22.47 -13.50
N HIS A 18 -7.56 -23.80 -13.65
CA HIS A 18 -7.55 -24.50 -14.93
C HIS A 18 -8.71 -24.08 -15.83
N LYS A 19 -9.93 -23.93 -15.28
CA LYS A 19 -11.09 -23.40 -16.03
C LYS A 19 -10.86 -21.97 -16.55
N LYS A 20 -10.18 -21.12 -15.79
CA LYS A 20 -9.79 -19.75 -16.21
C LYS A 20 -8.63 -19.76 -17.22
N VAL A 21 -7.63 -20.62 -17.01
CA VAL A 21 -6.41 -20.73 -17.82
C VAL A 21 -6.68 -21.31 -19.20
N LYS A 22 -7.65 -22.24 -19.34
CA LYS A 22 -8.06 -22.81 -20.64
C LYS A 22 -8.51 -21.74 -21.65
N LYS A 23 -8.98 -20.57 -21.18
CA LYS A 23 -9.34 -19.40 -22.02
C LYS A 23 -8.15 -18.49 -22.39
N ILE A 24 -6.98 -18.64 -21.77
CA ILE A 24 -5.88 -17.66 -21.80
C ILE A 24 -4.62 -18.21 -22.51
N ASN A 25 -4.46 -19.54 -22.60
CA ASN A 25 -3.21 -20.19 -23.02
C ASN A 25 -2.65 -19.76 -24.39
N ASN A 26 -3.50 -19.50 -25.39
CA ASN A 26 -3.00 -19.11 -26.71
C ASN A 26 -2.38 -17.71 -26.73
N LYS A 27 -2.93 -16.74 -25.97
CA LYS A 27 -2.40 -15.37 -25.91
C LYS A 27 -1.10 -15.28 -25.12
N ILE A 28 -0.97 -16.05 -24.04
CA ILE A 28 0.23 -16.09 -23.21
C ILE A 28 1.39 -16.71 -23.98
N LYS A 29 1.18 -17.86 -24.63
CA LYS A 29 2.21 -18.52 -25.44
C LYS A 29 2.78 -17.59 -26.52
N ILE A 30 1.90 -16.95 -27.29
CA ILE A 30 2.31 -15.96 -28.32
C ILE A 30 3.11 -14.80 -27.70
N LYS A 31 2.75 -14.31 -26.51
CA LYS A 31 3.47 -13.21 -25.84
C LYS A 31 4.86 -13.64 -25.37
N HIS A 32 4.99 -14.84 -24.81
CA HIS A 32 6.29 -15.38 -24.39
C HIS A 32 7.18 -15.70 -25.59
N ASP A 33 6.64 -16.27 -26.66
CA ASP A 33 7.39 -16.55 -27.88
C ASP A 33 7.91 -15.26 -28.53
N LYS A 34 7.09 -14.20 -28.57
CA LYS A 34 7.52 -12.87 -29.04
C LYS A 34 8.62 -12.27 -28.15
N LYS A 35 8.50 -12.38 -26.82
CA LYS A 35 9.52 -11.88 -25.90
C LYS A 35 10.82 -12.67 -26.00
N LEU A 36 10.73 -13.99 -26.15
CA LEU A 36 11.90 -14.86 -26.34
C LEU A 36 12.61 -14.53 -27.66
N LYS A 37 11.86 -14.35 -28.76
CA LYS A 37 12.44 -13.94 -30.05
C LYS A 37 13.11 -12.57 -29.97
N PHE A 38 12.48 -11.60 -29.29
CA PHE A 38 13.08 -10.29 -29.05
C PHE A 38 14.38 -10.37 -28.25
N LEU A 39 14.41 -11.17 -27.18
CA LEU A 39 15.60 -11.33 -26.33
C LEU A 39 16.74 -12.06 -27.07
N LYS A 40 16.42 -13.07 -27.89
CA LYS A 40 17.40 -13.74 -28.78
C LYS A 40 18.01 -12.74 -29.77
N ASN A 41 17.18 -11.92 -30.41
CA ASN A 41 17.65 -10.88 -31.32
C ASN A 41 18.50 -9.81 -30.59
N GLN A 42 18.19 -9.47 -29.33
CA GLN A 42 19.04 -8.56 -28.54
C GLN A 42 20.40 -9.17 -28.18
N LEU A 43 20.46 -10.48 -27.91
CA LEU A 43 21.73 -11.18 -27.67
C LEU A 43 22.60 -11.22 -28.94
N GLU A 44 21.99 -11.39 -30.11
CA GLU A 44 22.67 -11.29 -31.42
C GLU A 44 23.14 -9.85 -31.73
N TYR A 45 22.40 -8.83 -31.29
CA TYR A 45 22.79 -7.41 -31.43
C TYR A 45 23.88 -6.99 -30.41
N GLN A 46 23.85 -7.52 -29.18
CA GLN A 46 24.85 -7.20 -28.15
C GLN A 46 26.21 -7.86 -28.44
N THR A 47 26.24 -9.00 -29.12
CA THR A 47 27.48 -9.62 -29.60
C THR A 47 28.14 -8.82 -30.73
N SER A 48 27.38 -7.99 -31.46
CA SER A 48 27.88 -7.11 -32.51
C SER A 48 28.18 -5.67 -32.04
N PHE A 49 27.51 -5.15 -31.00
CA PHE A 49 27.70 -3.77 -30.50
C PHE A 49 28.79 -3.57 -29.44
N ASN A 50 29.25 -4.64 -28.77
CA ASN A 50 30.26 -4.55 -27.69
C ASN A 50 31.69 -4.21 -28.17
N ILE A 51 31.90 -3.97 -29.47
CA ILE A 51 33.19 -3.55 -30.03
C ILE A 51 33.31 -2.03 -30.16
N VAL A 52 32.23 -1.24 -30.09
CA VAL A 52 32.31 0.17 -30.57
C VAL A 52 32.04 1.28 -29.54
N ASN A 53 31.30 1.09 -28.44
CA ASN A 53 30.94 2.25 -27.58
C ASN A 53 31.12 2.02 -26.08
N LYS A 54 32.37 2.09 -25.60
CA LYS A 54 32.69 2.59 -24.26
C LYS A 54 33.09 4.05 -24.43
N ASN A 55 32.13 4.97 -24.29
CA ASN A 55 32.30 6.35 -23.79
C ASN A 55 31.00 7.12 -24.02
N GLN A 56 30.53 7.80 -22.97
CA GLN A 56 29.32 8.65 -22.86
C GLN A 56 28.10 8.03 -22.17
N HIS A 57 28.15 8.03 -20.83
CA HIS A 57 26.96 8.27 -20.01
C HIS A 57 27.38 9.09 -18.79
N ASP A 58 27.46 10.42 -18.96
CA ASP A 58 27.39 11.38 -17.85
C ASP A 58 25.96 11.38 -17.30
N ASN A 59 25.60 10.33 -16.56
CA ASN A 59 24.35 10.29 -15.81
C ASN A 59 24.49 11.16 -14.55
N LYS A 60 24.30 12.48 -14.69
CA LYS A 60 23.82 13.28 -13.55
C LYS A 60 22.54 12.61 -13.06
N ASN A 61 22.55 12.11 -11.85
CA ASN A 61 21.43 11.36 -11.27
C ASN A 61 20.31 12.36 -10.94
N ILE A 62 19.47 12.69 -11.92
CA ILE A 62 18.39 13.68 -11.77
C ILE A 62 17.37 13.15 -10.76
N TYR A 63 17.33 13.76 -9.57
CA TYR A 63 16.43 13.38 -8.49
C TYR A 63 15.08 14.12 -8.57
N VAL A 64 15.05 15.31 -9.18
CA VAL A 64 13.84 16.14 -9.38
C VAL A 64 13.64 16.39 -10.87
N GLU A 65 12.47 16.03 -11.40
CA GLU A 65 12.10 16.29 -12.78
C GLU A 65 10.94 17.28 -12.85
N ASN A 66 11.15 18.39 -13.57
CA ASN A 66 10.09 19.35 -13.85
C ASN A 66 9.39 19.00 -15.17
N HIS A 67 8.11 18.66 -15.09
CA HIS A 67 7.21 18.42 -16.23
C HIS A 67 6.03 19.41 -16.22
N SER A 68 6.17 20.54 -15.51
CA SER A 68 5.23 21.65 -15.53
C SER A 68 5.73 22.76 -16.44
N ASP A 69 4.85 23.68 -16.81
CA ASP A 69 5.20 24.81 -17.67
C ASP A 69 5.93 25.93 -16.91
N LYS A 70 6.07 25.80 -15.59
CA LYS A 70 6.73 26.79 -14.75
C LYS A 70 8.23 26.56 -14.70
N MET A 71 8.98 27.65 -14.73
CA MET A 71 10.42 27.64 -14.49
C MET A 71 10.71 27.71 -12.99
N PHE A 72 11.68 26.91 -12.54
CA PHE A 72 12.15 26.89 -11.16
C PHE A 72 13.62 27.26 -11.12
N SER A 73 14.03 27.98 -10.07
CA SER A 73 15.44 28.25 -9.84
C SER A 73 16.18 26.97 -9.42
N GLU A 74 17.48 26.92 -9.68
CA GLU A 74 18.34 25.81 -9.23
C GLU A 74 18.24 25.61 -7.71
N GLN A 75 18.14 26.69 -6.95
CA GLN A 75 17.97 26.64 -5.50
C GLN A 75 16.65 25.95 -5.10
N GLN A 76 15.54 26.27 -5.79
CA GLN A 76 14.24 25.62 -5.53
C GLN A 76 14.30 24.11 -5.81
N LEU A 77 14.92 23.71 -6.93
CA LEU A 77 15.09 22.29 -7.27
C LEU A 77 15.98 21.59 -6.24
N LYS A 78 17.09 22.20 -5.83
CA LYS A 78 18.01 21.67 -4.81
C LYS A 78 17.35 21.46 -3.45
N VAL A 79 16.40 22.31 -3.07
CA VAL A 79 15.63 22.08 -1.83
C VAL A 79 14.74 20.86 -1.96
N LEU A 80 14.11 20.64 -3.12
CA LEU A 80 13.32 19.43 -3.38
C LEU A 80 14.19 18.18 -3.42
N GLU A 81 15.45 18.27 -3.86
CA GLU A 81 16.40 17.13 -3.87
C GLU A 81 16.63 16.50 -2.49
N LYS A 82 16.37 17.23 -1.40
CA LYS A 82 16.41 16.65 -0.05
C LYS A 82 15.41 15.50 0.14
N GLY A 83 14.36 15.42 -0.68
CA GLY A 83 13.40 14.33 -0.70
C GLY A 83 12.10 14.61 0.08
N LEU A 84 11.00 13.98 -0.34
CA LEU A 84 9.69 14.12 0.32
C LEU A 84 9.62 13.49 1.72
N LYS A 85 10.62 12.67 2.08
CA LYS A 85 10.76 12.06 3.41
C LYS A 85 11.71 12.86 4.32
N TYR A 86 12.24 13.97 3.82
CA TYR A 86 13.09 14.84 4.62
C TYR A 86 12.26 15.45 5.75
N VAL A 87 12.73 15.27 6.99
CA VAL A 87 12.07 15.81 8.18
C VAL A 87 12.84 17.05 8.66
N PRO A 88 12.25 18.26 8.55
CA PRO A 88 12.82 19.47 9.15
C PRO A 88 13.09 19.29 10.64
N THR A 89 14.12 19.97 11.17
CA THR A 89 14.37 20.02 12.61
C THR A 89 13.09 20.47 13.34
N PRO A 90 12.54 19.64 14.25
CA PRO A 90 11.31 19.97 14.96
C PRO A 90 11.53 21.21 15.84
N LYS A 91 10.58 22.16 15.76
CA LYS A 91 10.60 23.38 16.57
C LYS A 91 9.94 23.18 17.93
N SER A 92 9.02 22.22 18.01
CA SER A 92 8.26 21.83 19.19
C SER A 92 7.97 20.33 19.14
N ILE A 93 7.58 19.78 20.28
CA ILE A 93 6.98 18.46 20.39
C ILE A 93 5.46 18.60 20.34
N ASP A 94 4.78 17.70 19.64
CA ASP A 94 3.34 17.52 19.77
C ASP A 94 3.05 16.62 20.98
N LEU A 95 2.75 17.25 22.13
CA LEU A 95 2.50 16.53 23.37
C LEU A 95 1.26 15.65 23.28
N VAL A 96 0.22 16.11 22.57
CA VAL A 96 -1.03 15.37 22.43
C VAL A 96 -0.78 14.10 21.62
N ASP A 97 -0.07 14.20 20.50
CA ASP A 97 0.27 13.04 19.68
C ASP A 97 1.15 12.04 20.45
N ILE A 98 2.17 12.51 21.18
CA ILE A 98 2.99 11.63 22.02
C ILE A 98 2.14 10.92 23.08
N ILE A 99 1.35 11.66 23.87
CA ILE A 99 0.51 11.06 24.93
C ILE A 99 -0.44 10.04 24.32
N THR A 100 -1.14 10.39 23.25
CA THR A 100 -2.12 9.51 22.61
C THR A 100 -1.47 8.23 22.08
N ASN A 101 -0.31 8.35 21.41
CA ASN A 101 0.44 7.21 20.89
C ASN A 101 0.98 6.31 22.00
N VAL A 102 1.45 6.90 23.10
CA VAL A 102 1.96 6.18 24.27
C VAL A 102 0.84 5.45 24.99
N GLU A 103 -0.28 6.11 25.27
CA GLU A 103 -1.44 5.48 25.91
C GLU A 103 -1.97 4.32 25.07
N THR A 104 -2.09 4.53 23.76
CA THR A 104 -2.54 3.49 22.82
C THR A 104 -1.59 2.30 22.80
N SER A 105 -0.28 2.56 22.75
CA SER A 105 0.76 1.51 22.70
C SER A 105 0.88 0.74 24.01
N LEU A 106 0.70 1.41 25.15
CA LEU A 106 0.83 0.82 26.48
C LEU A 106 -0.48 0.18 27.00
N ASN A 107 -1.57 0.23 26.23
CA ASN A 107 -2.88 -0.24 26.69
C ASN A 107 -2.92 -1.75 27.05
N SER A 108 -2.13 -2.58 26.35
CA SER A 108 -2.11 -4.04 26.54
C SER A 108 -0.91 -4.56 27.34
N ILE A 109 -0.18 -3.67 28.01
CA ILE A 109 1.10 -3.98 28.66
C ILE A 109 0.93 -4.04 30.20
N PRO A 110 1.66 -4.91 30.92
CA PRO A 110 1.62 -4.96 32.38
C PRO A 110 1.85 -3.59 33.04
N LYS A 111 1.14 -3.34 34.14
CA LYS A 111 1.10 -2.06 34.85
C LYS A 111 2.49 -1.52 35.21
N ILE A 112 3.40 -2.40 35.63
CA ILE A 112 4.77 -2.03 36.01
C ILE A 112 5.54 -1.43 34.82
N VAL A 113 5.50 -2.10 33.65
CA VAL A 113 6.17 -1.62 32.43
C VAL A 113 5.52 -0.33 31.93
N LYS A 114 4.20 -0.22 32.04
CA LYS A 114 3.47 1.01 31.70
C LYS A 114 3.95 2.19 32.55
N GLN A 115 4.10 2.01 33.86
CA GLN A 115 4.60 3.06 34.77
C GLN A 115 6.04 3.47 34.42
N THR A 116 6.93 2.50 34.19
CA THR A 116 8.32 2.78 33.79
C THR A 116 8.38 3.56 32.48
N ALA A 117 7.66 3.11 31.44
CA ALA A 117 7.63 3.79 30.15
C ALA A 117 7.07 5.21 30.26
N ILE A 118 5.99 5.41 31.03
CA ILE A 118 5.45 6.76 31.29
C ILE A 118 6.49 7.64 31.99
N SER A 119 7.22 7.11 32.98
CA SER A 119 8.27 7.85 33.68
C SER A 119 9.38 8.29 32.72
N GLU A 120 9.91 7.39 31.91
CA GLU A 120 10.99 7.69 30.95
C GLU A 120 10.56 8.73 29.91
N ILE A 121 9.33 8.62 29.40
CA ILE A 121 8.79 9.55 28.41
C ILE A 121 8.53 10.91 29.04
N THR A 122 8.03 10.95 30.27
CA THR A 122 7.82 12.20 31.02
C THR A 122 9.16 12.90 31.24
N GLU A 123 10.19 12.16 31.65
CA GLU A 123 11.54 12.68 31.83
C GLU A 123 12.12 13.21 30.50
N PHE A 124 11.95 12.46 29.40
CA PHE A 124 12.33 12.91 28.07
C PHE A 124 11.65 14.23 27.69
N ILE A 125 10.34 14.34 27.89
CA ILE A 125 9.56 15.56 27.58
C ILE A 125 10.04 16.74 28.43
N GLN A 126 10.26 16.54 29.73
CA GLN A 126 10.73 17.59 30.64
C GLN A 126 12.14 18.09 30.28
N LYS A 127 13.02 17.15 29.91
CA LYS A 127 14.41 17.44 29.50
C LYS A 127 14.50 17.92 28.07
N TRP A 128 13.47 17.75 27.25
CA TRP A 128 13.53 18.12 25.85
C TRP A 128 13.79 19.62 25.69
N ARG A 129 14.69 19.93 24.76
CA ARG A 129 15.05 21.29 24.35
C ARG A 129 15.09 21.32 22.83
N THR A 130 14.68 22.45 22.25
CA THR A 130 14.77 22.63 20.80
C THR A 130 16.22 22.45 20.34
N PRO A 131 16.49 21.63 19.31
CA PRO A 131 17.83 21.43 18.81
C PRO A 131 18.49 22.76 18.39
N LYS A 132 19.72 23.01 18.85
CA LYS A 132 20.46 24.25 18.53
C LYS A 132 20.77 24.35 17.03
N CYS A 133 21.11 23.23 16.40
CA CYS A 133 21.44 23.16 14.98
C CYS A 133 20.18 22.85 14.17
N ARG A 134 19.91 23.68 13.14
CA ARG A 134 18.84 23.43 12.18
C ARG A 134 19.40 22.71 10.96
N ASN A 135 18.63 21.76 10.44
CA ASN A 135 18.97 21.05 9.21
C ASN A 135 18.48 21.78 7.94
N LEU A 136 17.65 22.82 8.10
CA LEU A 136 17.23 23.76 7.06
C LEU A 136 17.69 25.18 7.35
N THR A 137 18.20 25.83 6.32
CA THR A 137 18.53 27.27 6.34
C THR A 137 17.27 28.13 6.21
N LYS A 138 17.35 29.40 6.63
CA LYS A 138 16.24 30.36 6.46
C LYS A 138 15.86 30.57 4.98
N ILE A 139 16.85 30.49 4.09
CA ILE A 139 16.64 30.60 2.64
C ILE A 139 15.84 29.39 2.15
N GLU A 140 16.24 28.17 2.50
CA GLU A 140 15.52 26.96 2.12
C GLU A 140 14.09 26.93 2.69
N GLU A 141 13.87 27.38 3.94
CA GLU A 141 12.53 27.54 4.50
C GLU A 141 11.66 28.53 3.71
N LYS A 142 12.26 29.64 3.23
CA LYS A 142 11.57 30.62 2.38
C LYS A 142 11.21 30.01 1.02
N LEU A 143 12.15 29.33 0.37
CA LEU A 143 11.93 28.65 -0.92
C LEU A 143 10.84 27.58 -0.83
N LEU A 144 10.76 26.81 0.27
CA LEU A 144 9.67 25.86 0.49
C LEU A 144 8.30 26.55 0.61
N LYS A 145 8.24 27.72 1.25
CA LYS A 145 6.99 28.50 1.33
C LYS A 145 6.58 29.06 -0.03
N GLU A 146 7.54 29.51 -0.83
CA GLU A 146 7.31 29.95 -2.21
C GLU A 146 6.81 28.79 -3.07
N LEU A 147 7.46 27.63 -3.03
CA LEU A 147 7.00 26.44 -3.76
C LEU A 147 5.57 26.03 -3.35
N ARG A 148 5.23 26.15 -2.06
CA ARG A 148 3.89 25.85 -1.55
C ARG A 148 2.83 26.88 -1.98
N SER A 149 3.21 28.14 -2.25
CA SER A 149 2.25 29.18 -2.64
C SER A 149 1.80 29.05 -4.10
N ILE A 150 2.57 28.33 -4.92
CA ILE A 150 2.24 28.05 -6.33
C ILE A 150 1.09 27.03 -6.39
N LYS A 151 -0.13 27.49 -6.67
CA LYS A 151 -1.34 26.65 -6.65
C LYS A 151 -1.56 25.81 -7.93
N ASP A 152 -0.90 26.16 -9.03
CA ASP A 152 -1.11 25.54 -10.35
C ASP A 152 -0.20 24.33 -10.59
N ILE A 153 0.61 23.94 -9.60
CA ILE A 153 1.51 22.79 -9.68
C ILE A 153 1.15 21.73 -8.64
N VAL A 154 1.59 20.51 -8.92
CA VAL A 154 1.55 19.38 -8.00
C VAL A 154 2.94 18.76 -7.93
N ILE A 155 3.44 18.58 -6.71
CA ILE A 155 4.74 17.94 -6.44
C ILE A 155 4.46 16.55 -5.86
N VAL A 156 4.84 15.50 -6.58
CA VAL A 156 4.55 14.10 -6.23
C VAL A 156 5.76 13.19 -6.40
N PRO A 157 5.85 12.08 -5.66
CA PRO A 157 6.85 11.06 -5.92
C PRO A 157 6.54 10.31 -7.22
N ALA A 158 7.58 9.94 -7.96
CA ALA A 158 7.50 9.00 -9.06
C ALA A 158 7.16 7.58 -8.57
N ASP A 159 6.57 6.77 -9.44
CA ASP A 159 6.21 5.38 -9.15
C ASP A 159 7.42 4.49 -8.82
N LYS A 160 8.58 4.81 -9.40
CA LYS A 160 9.84 4.07 -9.24
C LYS A 160 11.02 5.03 -9.13
N GLY A 161 12.06 4.62 -8.42
CA GLY A 161 13.33 5.33 -8.35
C GLY A 161 13.36 6.52 -7.37
N GLY A 162 12.31 6.75 -6.57
CA GLY A 162 12.31 7.77 -5.51
C GLY A 162 12.39 9.22 -5.98
N ARG A 163 12.32 9.46 -7.30
CA ARG A 163 12.37 10.81 -7.90
C ARG A 163 11.15 11.64 -7.51
N ILE A 164 11.33 12.95 -7.50
CA ILE A 164 10.25 13.93 -7.34
C ILE A 164 9.87 14.47 -8.72
N VAL A 165 8.57 14.60 -8.96
CA VAL A 165 8.04 15.10 -10.23
C VAL A 165 7.16 16.30 -9.95
N ILE A 166 7.43 17.39 -10.66
CA ILE A 166 6.60 18.59 -10.66
C ILE A 166 5.72 18.54 -11.90
N LEU A 167 4.41 18.71 -11.74
CA LEU A 167 3.43 18.64 -12.82
C LEU A 167 2.50 19.85 -12.76
N ASN A 168 1.97 20.26 -13.92
CA ASN A 168 0.80 21.12 -13.94
C ASN A 168 -0.37 20.42 -13.23
N LYS A 169 -1.10 21.17 -12.41
CA LYS A 169 -2.20 20.64 -11.60
C LYS A 169 -3.34 20.12 -12.47
N ASP A 170 -3.67 20.80 -13.55
CA ASP A 170 -4.76 20.40 -14.43
C ASP A 170 -4.42 19.11 -15.20
N ASP A 171 -3.18 18.98 -15.70
CA ASP A 171 -2.69 17.73 -16.31
C ASP A 171 -2.70 16.56 -15.32
N TYR A 172 -2.34 16.83 -14.06
CA TYR A 172 -2.37 15.84 -12.99
C TYR A 172 -3.79 15.34 -12.74
N ILE A 173 -4.74 16.26 -12.58
CA ILE A 173 -6.16 15.96 -12.37
C ILE A 173 -6.71 15.18 -13.56
N PHE A 174 -6.49 15.68 -14.78
CA PHE A 174 -6.93 15.04 -16.01
C PHE A 174 -6.43 13.60 -16.12
N LYS A 175 -5.13 13.35 -15.90
CA LYS A 175 -4.55 12.00 -15.99
C LYS A 175 -5.14 11.03 -14.96
N ILE A 176 -5.52 11.50 -13.78
CA ILE A 176 -6.18 10.66 -12.76
C ILE A 176 -7.63 10.40 -13.16
N GLU A 177 -8.37 11.42 -13.59
CA GLU A 177 -9.76 11.25 -14.04
C GLU A 177 -9.85 10.29 -15.22
N GLN A 178 -8.90 10.34 -16.17
CA GLN A 178 -8.83 9.36 -17.26
C GLN A 178 -8.64 7.92 -16.76
N LYS A 179 -7.94 7.70 -15.65
CA LYS A 179 -7.84 6.38 -15.01
C LYS A 179 -9.14 5.97 -14.31
N LEU A 180 -9.81 6.92 -13.66
CA LEU A 180 -11.08 6.68 -12.97
C LEU A 180 -12.26 6.47 -13.94
N LYS A 181 -12.13 6.89 -15.20
CA LYS A 181 -13.08 6.61 -16.28
C LYS A 181 -13.06 5.16 -16.78
N ASP A 182 -12.11 4.31 -16.35
CA ASP A 182 -12.12 2.89 -16.73
C ASP A 182 -13.32 2.18 -16.11
N THR A 183 -14.38 2.03 -16.91
CA THR A 183 -15.65 1.43 -16.50
C THR A 183 -15.52 -0.06 -16.20
N LYS A 184 -14.39 -0.72 -16.44
CA LYS A 184 -14.16 -2.09 -15.97
C LYS A 184 -13.79 -2.14 -14.49
N ILE A 185 -13.09 -1.13 -14.00
CA ILE A 185 -12.53 -1.09 -12.64
C ILE A 185 -13.35 -0.18 -11.73
N TYR A 186 -13.75 0.98 -12.22
CA TYR A 186 -14.41 2.02 -11.43
C TYR A 186 -15.82 2.31 -11.92
N THR A 187 -16.60 2.92 -11.05
CA THR A 187 -17.94 3.46 -11.36
C THR A 187 -18.14 4.70 -10.50
N GLU A 188 -18.51 5.82 -11.12
CA GLU A 188 -18.86 7.06 -10.41
C GLU A 188 -20.16 6.82 -9.62
N VAL A 189 -20.20 7.32 -8.38
CA VAL A 189 -21.31 7.12 -7.44
C VAL A 189 -21.60 8.41 -6.70
N THR A 190 -22.78 8.50 -6.07
CA THR A 190 -23.07 9.53 -5.08
C THR A 190 -22.26 9.30 -3.81
N ASP A 191 -22.18 10.30 -2.93
CA ASP A 191 -21.48 10.19 -1.65
C ASP A 191 -21.95 8.95 -0.86
N PRO A 192 -21.08 7.95 -0.63
CA PRO A 192 -21.44 6.70 0.03
C PRO A 192 -21.36 6.79 1.56
N THR A 193 -20.94 7.92 2.12
CA THR A 193 -20.58 8.07 3.55
C THR A 193 -21.68 7.57 4.47
N ASN A 194 -22.92 8.02 4.29
CA ASN A 194 -24.04 7.63 5.16
C ASN A 194 -24.34 6.13 5.06
N ASN A 195 -24.26 5.55 3.86
CA ASN A 195 -24.49 4.12 3.66
C ASN A 195 -23.44 3.28 4.39
N ILE A 196 -22.18 3.70 4.36
CA ILE A 196 -21.08 3.02 5.06
C ILE A 196 -21.27 3.16 6.59
N LYS A 197 -21.62 4.37 7.07
CA LYS A 197 -21.91 4.62 8.50
C LYS A 197 -23.03 3.73 9.01
N SER A 198 -24.14 3.66 8.30
CA SER A 198 -25.27 2.81 8.68
C SER A 198 -24.90 1.33 8.69
N ALA A 199 -24.17 0.85 7.66
CA ALA A 199 -23.70 -0.54 7.62
C ALA A 199 -22.77 -0.88 8.78
N LEU A 200 -21.83 0.01 9.12
CA LEU A 200 -20.94 -0.14 10.26
C LEU A 200 -21.70 -0.11 11.58
N SER A 201 -22.56 0.89 11.79
CA SER A 201 -23.34 1.06 13.01
C SER A 201 -24.22 -0.16 13.29
N ASN A 202 -24.95 -0.64 12.28
CA ASN A 202 -25.78 -1.84 12.40
C ASN A 202 -24.95 -3.08 12.77
N PHE A 203 -23.79 -3.25 12.14
CA PHE A 203 -22.92 -4.38 12.40
C PHE A 203 -22.29 -4.32 13.80
N THR A 204 -21.77 -3.17 14.21
CA THR A 204 -21.15 -3.00 15.53
C THR A 204 -22.18 -3.05 16.65
N GLN A 205 -23.40 -2.54 16.44
CA GLN A 205 -24.50 -2.69 17.37
C GLN A 205 -24.87 -4.16 17.58
N LYS A 206 -24.96 -4.96 16.51
CA LYS A 206 -25.18 -6.41 16.60
C LYS A 206 -24.08 -7.10 17.41
N LEU A 207 -22.80 -6.78 17.15
CA LEU A 207 -21.69 -7.35 17.91
C LEU A 207 -21.73 -6.97 19.39
N PHE A 208 -22.12 -5.73 19.70
CA PHE A 208 -22.25 -5.23 21.06
C PHE A 208 -23.41 -5.91 21.82
N GLN A 209 -24.59 -6.04 21.20
CA GLN A 209 -25.73 -6.76 21.77
C GLN A 209 -25.41 -8.23 22.06
N GLN A 210 -24.57 -8.84 21.21
CA GLN A 210 -24.07 -10.20 21.40
C GLN A 210 -22.89 -10.29 22.39
N GLN A 211 -22.52 -9.19 23.06
CA GLN A 211 -21.43 -9.10 24.02
C GLN A 211 -20.05 -9.52 23.46
N LYS A 212 -19.88 -9.45 22.13
CA LYS A 212 -18.61 -9.80 21.45
C LYS A 212 -17.59 -8.68 21.48
N ILE A 213 -18.07 -7.45 21.68
CA ILE A 213 -17.25 -6.24 21.81
C ILE A 213 -17.74 -5.38 22.97
N THR A 214 -16.86 -4.56 23.53
CA THR A 214 -17.20 -3.58 24.57
C THR A 214 -17.81 -2.32 23.96
N GLN A 215 -18.44 -1.49 24.79
CA GLN A 215 -18.96 -0.19 24.36
C GLN A 215 -17.84 0.73 23.83
N GLY A 216 -16.65 0.67 24.44
CA GLY A 216 -15.47 1.42 23.98
C GLY A 216 -15.04 0.97 22.57
N GLN A 217 -15.00 -0.33 22.33
CA GLN A 217 -14.70 -0.88 21.00
C GLN A 217 -15.77 -0.50 19.97
N GLN A 218 -17.05 -0.53 20.34
CA GLN A 218 -18.14 -0.10 19.46
C GLN A 218 -17.95 1.36 19.03
N LYS A 219 -17.69 2.27 19.98
CA LYS A 219 -17.43 3.70 19.71
C LYS A 219 -16.20 3.88 18.81
N TYR A 220 -15.12 3.13 19.07
CA TYR A 220 -13.91 3.18 18.24
C TYR A 220 -14.15 2.70 16.80
N LEU A 221 -14.96 1.66 16.62
CA LEU A 221 -15.27 1.13 15.29
C LEU A 221 -16.09 2.10 14.43
N THR A 222 -16.72 3.11 15.04
CA THR A 222 -17.54 4.13 14.38
C THR A 222 -17.04 5.55 14.62
N SER A 223 -15.77 5.74 15.01
CA SER A 223 -15.23 7.05 15.41
C SER A 223 -14.73 7.92 14.26
N ILE A 224 -14.63 7.37 13.05
CA ILE A 224 -14.00 8.03 11.91
C ILE A 224 -14.99 8.18 10.76
N ASP A 225 -15.08 9.39 10.20
CA ASP A 225 -16.01 9.73 9.13
C ASP A 225 -15.33 9.99 7.77
N ASN A 226 -14.00 10.08 7.75
CA ASN A 226 -13.26 10.42 6.53
C ASN A 226 -13.39 9.32 5.46
N ILE A 227 -13.68 9.70 4.23
CA ILE A 227 -13.68 8.78 3.07
C ILE A 227 -12.28 8.68 2.47
N PRO A 228 -11.84 7.48 2.01
CA PRO A 228 -10.57 7.34 1.32
C PRO A 228 -10.43 8.30 0.14
N THR A 229 -9.22 8.80 -0.07
CA THR A 229 -8.89 9.65 -1.23
C THR A 229 -7.90 8.93 -2.14
N VAL A 230 -7.67 9.45 -3.34
CA VAL A 230 -6.68 8.88 -4.27
C VAL A 230 -5.67 9.92 -4.69
N ARG A 231 -4.43 9.49 -4.87
CA ARG A 231 -3.36 10.28 -5.49
C ARG A 231 -2.68 9.49 -6.61
N GLY A 232 -2.24 10.17 -7.65
CA GLY A 232 -1.45 9.61 -8.74
C GLY A 232 0.05 9.73 -8.50
N GLN A 233 0.79 8.68 -8.87
CA GLN A 233 2.25 8.67 -9.01
C GLN A 233 2.62 8.41 -10.48
N PRO A 234 3.40 9.30 -11.13
CA PRO A 234 3.75 9.15 -12.54
C PRO A 234 4.74 7.99 -12.77
N LYS A 235 4.46 7.16 -13.77
CA LYS A 235 5.35 6.08 -14.22
C LYS A 235 6.35 6.61 -15.26
N LEU A 236 7.40 7.28 -14.80
CA LEU A 236 8.42 7.89 -15.66
C LEU A 236 9.13 6.90 -16.62
N HIS A 237 9.15 5.61 -16.28
CA HIS A 237 9.73 4.55 -17.11
C HIS A 237 8.84 4.09 -18.28
N LYS A 238 7.67 4.72 -18.47
CA LYS A 238 6.75 4.42 -19.57
C LYS A 238 6.63 5.64 -20.48
N ILE A 239 6.54 5.39 -21.79
CA ILE A 239 6.40 6.43 -22.82
C ILE A 239 5.14 7.28 -22.56
N ASP A 240 4.03 6.64 -22.17
CA ASP A 240 2.76 7.32 -21.87
C ASP A 240 2.77 8.10 -20.55
N LYS A 241 3.83 7.98 -19.75
CA LYS A 241 3.95 8.52 -18.38
C LYS A 241 2.66 8.32 -17.57
N SER A 242 2.02 7.16 -17.72
CA SER A 242 0.74 6.86 -17.08
C SER A 242 0.81 6.97 -15.55
N MET A 243 -0.31 7.33 -14.91
CA MET A 243 -0.42 7.40 -13.46
C MET A 243 -0.65 6.03 -12.83
N ARG A 244 0.06 5.73 -11.74
CA ARG A 244 -0.37 4.73 -10.75
C ARG A 244 -1.23 5.41 -9.70
N LEU A 245 -2.46 4.93 -9.53
CA LEU A 245 -3.33 5.39 -8.45
C LEU A 245 -2.91 4.73 -7.13
N ILE A 246 -2.80 5.53 -6.08
CA ILE A 246 -2.54 5.12 -4.69
C ILE A 246 -3.73 5.55 -3.87
N THR A 247 -4.37 4.60 -3.18
CA THR A 247 -5.51 4.90 -2.32
C THR A 247 -5.02 5.28 -0.93
N CYS A 248 -5.42 6.45 -0.47
CA CYS A 248 -5.19 6.92 0.89
C CYS A 248 -6.33 6.43 1.78
N SER A 249 -6.16 5.24 2.38
CA SER A 249 -7.14 4.57 3.25
C SER A 249 -6.78 4.62 4.74
N ARG A 250 -5.79 5.45 5.12
CA ARG A 250 -5.42 5.67 6.53
C ARG A 250 -6.42 6.63 7.17
N ASP A 251 -6.82 6.32 8.41
CA ASP A 251 -7.73 7.13 9.22
C ASP A 251 -9.02 7.50 8.48
N THR A 252 -9.59 6.47 7.86
CA THR A 252 -10.87 6.52 7.13
C THR A 252 -11.94 5.73 7.87
N ILE A 253 -13.20 5.91 7.47
CA ILE A 253 -14.37 5.25 8.04
C ILE A 253 -14.26 3.72 8.09
N ILE A 254 -13.52 3.12 7.15
CA ILE A 254 -13.28 1.67 7.12
C ILE A 254 -12.04 1.23 7.90
N SER A 255 -11.18 2.15 8.35
CA SER A 255 -9.89 1.80 8.95
C SER A 255 -10.03 1.00 10.26
N PRO A 256 -10.89 1.38 11.24
CA PRO A 256 -11.03 0.63 12.48
C PRO A 256 -11.49 -0.81 12.27
N ILE A 257 -12.52 -1.02 11.45
CA ILE A 257 -13.04 -2.37 11.15
C ILE A 257 -12.02 -3.21 10.37
N SER A 258 -11.26 -2.58 9.47
CA SER A 258 -10.23 -3.26 8.68
C SER A 258 -9.04 -3.68 9.55
N GLN A 259 -8.67 -2.87 10.55
CA GLN A 259 -7.65 -3.22 11.54
C GLN A 259 -8.11 -4.39 12.42
N LEU A 260 -9.38 -4.40 12.84
CA LEU A 260 -9.95 -5.53 13.60
C LEU A 260 -9.97 -6.81 12.76
N ALA A 261 -10.44 -6.76 11.50
CA ALA A 261 -10.38 -7.90 10.60
C ALA A 261 -8.94 -8.37 10.39
N PHE A 262 -8.00 -7.43 10.19
CA PHE A 262 -6.59 -7.73 9.97
C PHE A 262 -5.95 -8.41 11.18
N SER A 263 -6.28 -7.99 12.41
CA SER A 263 -5.73 -8.59 13.63
C SER A 263 -6.09 -10.07 13.77
N LEU A 264 -7.27 -10.47 13.26
CA LEU A 264 -7.77 -11.85 13.26
C LEU A 264 -7.20 -12.70 12.11
N ILE A 265 -6.84 -12.11 10.96
CA ILE A 265 -6.37 -12.88 9.78
C ILE A 265 -4.86 -12.85 9.56
N LYS A 266 -4.12 -11.91 10.18
CA LYS A 266 -2.68 -11.68 9.88
C LYS A 266 -1.81 -12.93 10.08
N GLU A 267 -2.18 -13.79 11.02
CA GLU A 267 -1.43 -15.02 11.37
C GLU A 267 -1.53 -16.10 10.30
N LEU A 268 -2.59 -16.08 9.48
CA LEU A 268 -2.78 -17.04 8.39
C LEU A 268 -1.64 -17.00 7.35
N ARG A 269 -0.88 -15.89 7.29
CA ARG A 269 0.34 -15.80 6.47
C ARG A 269 1.40 -16.82 6.88
N LYS A 270 1.51 -17.11 8.18
CA LYS A 270 2.48 -18.08 8.73
C LYS A 270 2.16 -19.52 8.33
N THR A 271 0.91 -19.81 7.97
CA THR A 271 0.50 -21.16 7.57
C THR A 271 0.71 -21.44 6.07
N ILE A 272 1.27 -20.48 5.32
CA ILE A 272 1.69 -20.65 3.92
C ILE A 272 3.14 -21.15 3.91
N LYS A 273 3.36 -22.40 3.46
CA LYS A 273 4.68 -23.07 3.49
C LYS A 273 5.79 -22.30 2.75
N SER A 274 5.47 -21.67 1.62
CA SER A 274 6.43 -20.96 0.75
C SER A 274 6.43 -19.44 0.99
N ASN A 275 6.03 -18.98 2.18
CA ASN A 275 6.01 -17.56 2.48
C ASN A 275 7.41 -17.03 2.76
N ILE A 276 7.87 -16.07 1.96
CA ILE A 276 9.11 -15.34 2.20
C ILE A 276 8.78 -14.15 3.11
N ILE A 277 9.42 -14.11 4.28
CA ILE A 277 9.08 -13.11 5.31
C ILE A 277 9.82 -11.79 5.08
N ASN A 278 11.10 -11.86 4.71
CA ASN A 278 11.96 -10.69 4.51
C ASN A 278 13.17 -11.04 3.62
N THR A 279 13.96 -10.04 3.26
CA THR A 279 15.15 -10.18 2.41
C THR A 279 16.18 -11.15 2.99
N LYS A 280 16.39 -11.15 4.31
CA LYS A 280 17.34 -12.06 4.96
C LYS A 280 16.90 -13.52 4.79
N ASN A 281 15.64 -13.82 5.08
CA ASN A 281 15.04 -15.14 4.91
C ASN A 281 15.09 -15.59 3.44
N PHE A 282 14.86 -14.69 2.49
CA PHE A 282 15.00 -14.99 1.08
C PHE A 282 16.44 -15.42 0.72
N VAL A 283 17.44 -14.64 1.14
CA VAL A 283 18.86 -14.94 0.88
C VAL A 283 19.26 -16.28 1.50
N GLU A 284 18.81 -16.56 2.73
CA GLU A 284 19.07 -17.83 3.41
C GLU A 284 18.43 -19.05 2.71
N ILE A 285 17.27 -18.87 2.09
CA ILE A 285 16.60 -19.95 1.34
C ILE A 285 17.35 -20.20 0.03
N ILE A 286 17.63 -19.13 -0.74
CA ILE A 286 18.26 -19.24 -2.05
C ILE A 286 19.71 -19.72 -1.95
N SER A 287 20.47 -19.31 -0.92
CA SER A 287 21.88 -19.72 -0.76
C SER A 287 22.07 -21.21 -0.52
N LYS A 288 21.01 -21.93 -0.10
CA LYS A 288 21.04 -23.38 0.13
C LYS A 288 20.70 -24.18 -1.13
N ILE A 289 20.23 -23.53 -2.18
CA ILE A 289 19.90 -24.20 -3.45
C ILE A 289 21.20 -24.49 -4.18
N LYS A 290 21.49 -25.77 -4.43
CA LYS A 290 22.55 -26.20 -5.33
C LYS A 290 22.00 -26.17 -6.75
N LEU A 291 22.76 -25.59 -7.68
CA LEU A 291 22.38 -25.46 -9.09
C LEU A 291 23.21 -26.44 -9.92
N ASP A 292 22.54 -27.18 -10.80
CA ASP A 292 23.17 -28.00 -11.83
C ASP A 292 23.31 -27.21 -13.15
N SER A 293 24.20 -27.66 -14.03
CA SER A 293 24.45 -27.02 -15.33
C SER A 293 23.22 -26.97 -16.26
N ASN A 294 22.22 -27.81 -15.99
CA ASN A 294 20.97 -27.90 -16.76
C ASN A 294 19.81 -27.12 -16.11
N ASP A 295 20.01 -26.50 -14.96
CA ASP A 295 18.96 -25.76 -14.26
C ASP A 295 18.65 -24.43 -14.96
N ASN A 296 17.35 -24.11 -15.02
CA ASN A 296 16.85 -22.89 -15.65
C ASN A 296 16.20 -21.98 -14.61
N LEU A 297 16.59 -20.70 -14.59
CA LEU A 297 15.94 -19.69 -13.77
C LEU A 297 14.77 -19.05 -14.53
N ALA A 298 13.57 -19.17 -13.99
CA ALA A 298 12.40 -18.45 -14.45
C ALA A 298 12.00 -17.38 -13.42
N SER A 299 11.85 -16.13 -13.87
CA SER A 299 11.29 -15.04 -13.08
C SER A 299 9.97 -14.57 -13.72
N LEU A 300 8.91 -14.57 -12.93
CA LEU A 300 7.55 -14.24 -13.36
C LEU A 300 7.08 -12.98 -12.63
N ASP A 301 6.75 -11.94 -13.39
CA ASP A 301 6.18 -10.70 -12.88
C ASP A 301 4.66 -10.72 -13.03
N ILE A 302 3.94 -10.52 -11.92
CA ILE A 302 2.47 -10.46 -11.95
C ILE A 302 2.06 -9.06 -12.38
N SER A 303 1.49 -8.97 -13.57
CA SER A 303 0.93 -7.71 -14.07
C SER A 303 -0.38 -7.37 -13.36
N ASP A 304 -0.45 -6.17 -12.79
CA ASP A 304 -1.68 -5.56 -12.28
C ASP A 304 -2.42 -6.44 -11.25
N MET A 305 -1.67 -6.94 -10.26
CA MET A 305 -2.18 -7.86 -9.24
C MET A 305 -3.44 -7.31 -8.56
N PHE A 306 -3.42 -6.05 -8.12
CA PHE A 306 -4.49 -5.43 -7.33
C PHE A 306 -5.84 -5.46 -8.05
N ASN A 307 -5.89 -5.07 -9.33
CA ASN A 307 -7.15 -5.05 -10.09
C ASN A 307 -7.69 -6.45 -10.44
N ASN A 308 -6.85 -7.48 -10.33
CA ASN A 308 -7.16 -8.85 -10.75
C ASN A 308 -7.33 -9.83 -9.57
N VAL A 309 -7.26 -9.35 -8.31
CA VAL A 309 -7.51 -10.22 -7.15
C VAL A 309 -8.98 -10.70 -7.16
N PRO A 310 -9.23 -12.03 -7.13
CA PRO A 310 -10.59 -12.55 -7.02
C PRO A 310 -11.09 -12.42 -5.57
N VAL A 311 -11.59 -11.23 -5.22
CA VAL A 311 -11.91 -10.81 -3.84
C VAL A 311 -12.77 -11.84 -3.11
N THR A 312 -13.93 -12.24 -3.67
CA THR A 312 -14.83 -13.21 -3.03
C THR A 312 -14.11 -14.54 -2.71
N ARG A 313 -13.32 -15.05 -3.65
CA ARG A 313 -12.57 -16.29 -3.45
C ARG A 313 -11.50 -16.14 -2.37
N ALA A 314 -10.81 -14.99 -2.33
CA ALA A 314 -9.82 -14.70 -1.32
C ALA A 314 -10.43 -14.65 0.08
N ILE A 315 -11.63 -14.08 0.23
CA ILE A 315 -12.39 -14.08 1.49
C ILE A 315 -12.73 -15.51 1.90
N ASP A 316 -13.26 -16.33 0.99
CA ASP A 316 -13.63 -17.71 1.32
C ASP A 316 -12.40 -18.57 1.71
N ILE A 317 -11.23 -18.32 1.10
CA ILE A 317 -9.96 -18.95 1.51
C ILE A 317 -9.55 -18.50 2.92
N ALA A 318 -9.63 -17.20 3.22
CA ALA A 318 -9.28 -16.68 4.53
C ALA A 318 -10.19 -17.24 5.63
N ILE A 319 -11.51 -17.28 5.38
CA ILE A 319 -12.50 -17.81 6.32
C ILE A 319 -12.38 -19.32 6.49
N TYR A 320 -12.08 -20.06 5.42
CA TYR A 320 -11.80 -21.50 5.54
C TYR A 320 -10.62 -21.77 6.48
N ARG A 321 -9.58 -20.92 6.43
CA ARG A 321 -8.34 -21.09 7.21
C ARG A 321 -8.38 -20.45 8.58
N ILE A 322 -9.44 -19.71 8.94
CA ILE A 322 -9.44 -18.79 10.08
C ILE A 322 -9.20 -19.47 11.44
N GLU A 323 -9.59 -20.74 11.58
CA GLU A 323 -9.34 -21.56 12.79
C GLU A 323 -7.85 -21.81 13.06
N GLN A 324 -6.98 -21.51 12.09
CA GLN A 324 -5.53 -21.56 12.27
C GLN A 324 -4.96 -20.27 12.89
N SER A 325 -5.77 -19.23 13.09
CA SER A 325 -5.36 -18.04 13.83
C SER A 325 -5.65 -18.20 15.32
N THR A 326 -4.62 -18.03 16.15
CA THR A 326 -4.78 -18.02 17.60
C THR A 326 -5.54 -16.77 18.04
N ALA A 327 -5.34 -15.62 17.38
CA ALA A 327 -6.09 -14.40 17.64
C ALA A 327 -7.60 -14.60 17.43
N PHE A 328 -7.99 -15.33 16.38
CA PHE A 328 -9.40 -15.69 16.16
C PHE A 328 -9.91 -16.66 17.23
N ASN A 329 -9.18 -17.73 17.52
CA ASN A 329 -9.59 -18.75 18.50
C ASN A 329 -9.73 -18.19 19.92
N ASN A 330 -8.96 -17.15 20.26
CA ASN A 330 -9.04 -16.46 21.55
C ASN A 330 -10.10 -15.33 21.57
N SER A 331 -10.80 -15.10 20.46
CA SER A 331 -11.84 -14.08 20.35
C SER A 331 -13.25 -14.67 20.48
N LEU A 332 -14.24 -13.81 20.71
CA LEU A 332 -15.66 -14.18 20.72
C LEU A 332 -16.30 -14.15 19.31
N PHE A 333 -15.51 -13.90 18.26
CA PHE A 333 -16.03 -13.75 16.91
C PHE A 333 -16.25 -15.11 16.25
N THR A 334 -17.34 -15.22 15.51
CA THR A 334 -17.63 -16.38 14.66
C THR A 334 -17.01 -16.19 13.27
N LYS A 335 -16.89 -17.28 12.49
CA LYS A 335 -16.51 -17.22 11.07
C LYS A 335 -17.39 -16.23 10.27
N SER A 336 -18.68 -16.17 10.60
CA SER A 336 -19.63 -15.24 9.95
C SER A 336 -19.32 -13.78 10.29
N ASP A 337 -18.96 -13.48 11.54
CA ASP A 337 -18.61 -12.11 11.95
C ASP A 337 -17.36 -11.65 11.21
N VAL A 338 -16.31 -12.48 11.18
CA VAL A 338 -15.06 -12.18 10.45
C VAL A 338 -15.32 -12.01 8.95
N LYS A 339 -16.14 -12.87 8.36
CA LYS A 339 -16.54 -12.73 6.94
C LYS A 339 -17.23 -11.39 6.69
N GLN A 340 -18.15 -11.00 7.58
CA GLN A 340 -18.86 -9.73 7.47
C GLN A 340 -17.94 -8.53 7.67
N MET A 341 -16.99 -8.58 8.62
CA MET A 341 -15.96 -7.55 8.79
C MET A 341 -15.16 -7.33 7.49
N ILE A 342 -14.65 -8.42 6.90
CA ILE A 342 -13.87 -8.35 5.66
C ILE A 342 -14.73 -7.83 4.50
N LEU A 343 -15.99 -8.26 4.39
CA LEU A 343 -16.90 -7.77 3.35
C LEU A 343 -17.18 -6.27 3.51
N ILE A 344 -17.41 -5.78 4.73
CA ILE A 344 -17.58 -4.34 4.99
C ILE A 344 -16.30 -3.58 4.60
N SER A 345 -15.12 -4.09 4.95
CA SER A 345 -13.85 -3.45 4.55
C SER A 345 -13.64 -3.40 3.04
N LEU A 346 -13.97 -4.49 2.31
CA LEU A 346 -13.60 -4.63 0.90
C LEU A 346 -14.69 -4.16 -0.08
N ASN A 347 -15.98 -4.34 0.24
CA ASN A 347 -17.07 -3.91 -0.63
C ASN A 347 -17.28 -2.39 -0.61
N ASN A 348 -16.75 -1.72 0.41
CA ASN A 348 -16.77 -0.26 0.55
C ASN A 348 -15.46 0.37 0.07
N SER A 349 -14.86 -0.16 -1.01
CA SER A 349 -13.71 0.40 -1.70
C SER A 349 -14.09 1.67 -2.49
N PHE A 350 -14.51 2.70 -1.77
CA PHE A 350 -14.86 4.01 -2.31
C PHE A 350 -13.71 4.99 -2.17
N ILE A 351 -13.55 5.84 -3.17
CA ILE A 351 -12.54 6.90 -3.20
C ILE A 351 -13.17 8.22 -3.60
N ARG A 352 -12.71 9.30 -2.96
CA ARG A 352 -13.01 10.67 -3.34
C ARG A 352 -11.87 11.27 -4.13
N PHE A 353 -12.17 11.86 -5.28
CA PHE A 353 -11.21 12.61 -6.11
C PHE A 353 -11.89 13.80 -6.76
N ASN A 354 -11.27 14.98 -6.64
CA ASN A 354 -11.74 16.22 -7.29
C ASN A 354 -13.25 16.50 -7.09
N GLY A 355 -13.73 16.36 -5.86
CA GLY A 355 -15.16 16.57 -5.50
C GLY A 355 -16.12 15.45 -5.90
N LYS A 356 -15.65 14.42 -6.61
CA LYS A 356 -16.45 13.27 -7.05
C LYS A 356 -16.13 12.00 -6.27
N PHE A 357 -17.07 11.06 -6.26
CA PHE A 357 -16.94 9.77 -5.59
C PHE A 357 -16.95 8.63 -6.61
N TYR A 358 -16.08 7.65 -6.40
CA TYR A 358 -15.95 6.48 -7.25
C TYR A 358 -15.91 5.22 -6.41
N ARG A 359 -16.54 4.15 -6.89
CA ARG A 359 -16.43 2.81 -6.33
C ARG A 359 -15.50 1.97 -7.20
N GLN A 360 -14.51 1.34 -6.59
CA GLN A 360 -13.76 0.28 -7.25
C GLN A 360 -14.58 -1.02 -7.18
N LYS A 361 -15.04 -1.51 -8.34
CA LYS A 361 -15.89 -2.71 -8.43
C LYS A 361 -15.11 -3.99 -8.74
N SER A 362 -13.86 -3.87 -9.19
CA SER A 362 -13.00 -5.01 -9.50
C SER A 362 -11.64 -4.89 -8.81
N GLY A 363 -11.18 -6.01 -8.26
CA GLY A 363 -9.91 -6.10 -7.56
C GLY A 363 -9.94 -5.37 -6.21
N LEU A 364 -8.78 -4.89 -5.80
CA LEU A 364 -8.54 -4.20 -4.53
C LEU A 364 -7.86 -2.85 -4.78
N PRO A 365 -8.16 -1.83 -3.96
CA PRO A 365 -7.38 -0.59 -3.98
C PRO A 365 -5.93 -0.87 -3.55
N MET A 366 -4.99 -0.19 -4.21
CA MET A 366 -3.57 -0.25 -3.88
C MET A 366 -3.21 0.71 -2.74
#